data_AF-A0A938UIL5-F1
#
_entry.id   AF-A0A938UIL5-F1
#
_cell.length_a   1.000
_cell.length_b   1.000
_cell.length_c   1.000
_cell.angle_alpha   90.00
_cell.angle_beta   90.00
_cell.angle_gamma   90.00
#
_symmetry.space_group_name_H-M   'P 1'
#
loop_
_entity.id
_entity.type
_entity.pdbx_description
1 polymer ?
#
loop_
_entity_poly.entity_id
_entity_poly.type
_entity_poly.pdbx_seq_one_letter_code
_entity_poly.pdbx_strand_id
1 'polypeptide(L)'
;MPSGSGSSRSHLRVLAFATCVVLAPACQPELASETLRAVHVAGVRLDPRTYTPVVDLVEDGDAGRSLRIWIGEFEAQSISSALEREPIVRPNPHDLWKDLLEGLEGRVSRALVTELREGTFYAVIEVESRGRSLSIDARPSDAIAVALRTGAPVLVRESLLEGSPAIPDDEGALEIEFRGDPRETRESPSL
;
A
#
# COMPACT_ATOMS: atom_id res chain seq x y z
N MET A 1 36.77 70.67 -3.16
CA MET A 1 37.53 69.40 -3.10
C MET A 1 38.33 69.43 -1.80
N PRO A 2 38.05 68.53 -0.83
CA PRO A 2 38.33 67.08 -0.84
C PRO A 2 37.02 66.24 -0.67
N SER A 3 36.76 65.12 -1.32
CA SER A 3 37.39 63.77 -1.34
C SER A 3 37.22 62.95 -0.05
N GLY A 4 36.10 62.20 0.00
CA GLY A 4 35.96 60.79 0.38
C GLY A 4 36.55 60.24 1.70
N SER A 5 35.69 59.61 2.51
CA SER A 5 35.82 58.20 2.94
C SER A 5 34.65 57.86 3.88
N GLY A 6 33.90 56.79 3.59
CA GLY A 6 34.01 55.53 4.34
C GLY A 6 32.91 55.46 5.40
N SER A 7 31.69 55.06 5.02
CA SER A 7 31.20 53.68 5.21
C SER A 7 31.61 53.05 6.55
N SER A 8 30.69 53.08 7.52
CA SER A 8 30.59 52.01 8.52
C SER A 8 29.15 51.96 9.06
N ARG A 9 28.32 51.15 8.41
CA ARG A 9 27.01 50.74 8.95
C ARG A 9 27.28 49.65 9.98
N SER A 10 27.25 50.04 11.25
CA SER A 10 27.49 49.19 12.40
C SER A 10 26.28 48.32 12.74
N HIS A 11 26.49 47.01 12.55
CA HIS A 11 25.98 45.88 13.33
C HIS A 11 24.49 45.53 13.24
N LEU A 12 24.15 44.81 12.17
CA LEU A 12 23.06 43.84 12.14
C LEU A 12 23.33 42.78 13.22
N ARG A 13 22.49 42.74 14.27
CA ARG A 13 22.52 41.70 15.30
C ARG A 13 22.12 40.36 14.70
N VAL A 14 23.10 39.47 14.56
CA VAL A 14 22.91 38.05 14.30
C VAL A 14 22.54 37.34 15.61
N LEU A 15 21.78 36.25 15.48
CA LEU A 15 21.45 35.21 16.47
C LEU A 15 20.20 35.42 17.34
N ALA A 16 19.09 34.87 16.82
CA ALA A 16 18.27 33.94 17.60
C ALA A 16 17.72 32.88 16.63
N PHE A 17 18.54 31.87 16.29
CA PHE A 17 18.00 30.59 15.82
C PHE A 17 17.33 29.97 17.04
N ALA A 18 16.03 30.26 17.21
CA ALA A 18 15.21 29.48 18.11
C ALA A 18 15.17 28.07 17.54
N THR A 19 15.99 27.20 18.12
CA THR A 19 15.95 25.75 17.93
C THR A 19 14.53 25.31 18.21
N CYS A 20 13.74 25.11 17.16
CA CYS A 20 12.54 24.30 17.26
C CYS A 20 13.04 22.87 17.53
N VAL A 21 13.22 22.56 18.81
CA VAL A 21 13.09 21.19 19.29
C VAL A 21 11.64 20.84 19.01
N VAL A 22 11.39 20.33 17.80
CA VAL A 22 10.17 19.59 17.54
C VAL A 22 10.28 18.37 18.44
N LEU A 23 9.64 18.43 19.61
CA LEU A 23 9.24 17.24 20.33
C LEU A 23 8.35 16.47 19.37
N ALA A 24 8.96 15.56 18.62
CA ALA A 24 8.23 14.41 18.09
C ALA A 24 7.55 13.77 19.30
N PRO A 25 6.21 13.61 19.31
CA PRO A 25 5.59 12.82 20.34
C PRO A 25 6.24 11.45 20.29
N ALA A 26 6.63 10.95 21.45
CA ALA A 26 7.27 9.67 21.64
C ALA A 26 6.61 8.63 20.74
N CYS A 27 7.38 8.16 19.75
CA CYS A 27 7.11 6.93 19.04
C CYS A 27 6.97 5.87 20.12
N GLN A 28 5.73 5.55 20.48
CA GLN A 28 5.42 4.63 21.56
C GLN A 28 6.10 3.30 21.22
N PRO A 29 6.99 2.77 22.08
CA PRO A 29 7.64 1.50 21.86
C PRO A 29 6.66 0.39 22.26
N GLU A 30 5.56 0.26 21.53
CA GLU A 30 4.57 -0.82 21.68
C GLU A 30 4.28 -1.47 20.32
N LEU A 31 5.30 -1.53 19.46
CA LEU A 31 5.32 -2.34 18.24
C LEU A 31 6.30 -3.52 18.38
N ALA A 32 6.82 -3.76 19.58
CA ALA A 32 7.76 -4.82 19.86
C ALA A 32 7.04 -6.13 20.20
N SER A 33 7.02 -7.03 19.21
CA SER A 33 6.76 -8.48 19.32
C SER A 33 5.30 -8.95 19.32
N GLU A 34 4.49 -8.51 18.36
CA GLU A 34 3.37 -9.36 17.91
C GLU A 34 3.84 -10.23 16.75
N THR A 35 3.43 -11.50 16.77
CA THR A 35 3.79 -12.48 15.73
C THR A 35 3.20 -12.06 14.38
N LEU A 36 4.05 -12.07 13.35
CA LEU A 36 3.62 -11.87 11.96
C LEU A 36 3.48 -13.22 11.27
N ARG A 37 2.39 -13.38 10.52
CA ARG A 37 2.11 -14.55 9.70
C ARG A 37 2.18 -14.17 8.23
N ALA A 38 2.87 -14.99 7.44
CA ALA A 38 2.89 -14.82 5.99
C ALA A 38 1.54 -15.27 5.42
N VAL A 39 1.04 -14.50 4.45
CA VAL A 39 -0.21 -14.80 3.76
C VAL A 39 0.00 -14.65 2.26
N HIS A 40 -0.78 -15.38 1.49
CA HIS A 40 -0.94 -15.16 0.07
C HIS A 40 -2.34 -14.64 -0.25
N VAL A 41 -2.44 -13.89 -1.34
CA VAL A 41 -3.73 -13.42 -1.87
C VAL A 41 -4.34 -14.58 -2.64
N ALA A 42 -5.42 -15.16 -2.13
CA ALA A 42 -6.12 -16.26 -2.77
C ALA A 42 -6.94 -15.79 -3.97
N GLY A 43 -7.53 -14.59 -3.88
CA GLY A 43 -8.32 -14.01 -4.96
C GLY A 43 -9.10 -12.78 -4.53
N VAL A 44 -9.87 -12.24 -5.48
CA VAL A 44 -10.83 -11.16 -5.27
C VAL A 44 -12.20 -11.65 -5.74
N ARG A 45 -13.21 -11.49 -4.90
CA ARG A 45 -14.58 -11.97 -5.16
C ARG A 45 -15.63 -10.93 -4.79
N LEU A 46 -16.87 -11.14 -5.23
CA LEU A 46 -18.00 -10.35 -4.73
C LEU A 46 -18.65 -11.02 -3.54
N ASP A 47 -18.96 -10.22 -2.52
CA ASP A 47 -19.93 -10.60 -1.50
C ASP A 47 -21.32 -10.70 -2.14
N PRO A 48 -21.99 -11.87 -2.15
CA PRO A 48 -23.27 -12.05 -2.84
C PRO A 48 -24.42 -11.24 -2.22
N ARG A 49 -24.27 -10.73 -1.00
CA ARG A 49 -25.30 -9.94 -0.32
C ARG A 49 -25.19 -8.45 -0.65
N THR A 50 -23.97 -7.95 -0.69
CA THR A 50 -23.68 -6.52 -0.81
C THR A 50 -23.14 -6.14 -2.19
N TYR A 51 -22.77 -7.12 -3.01
CA TYR A 51 -22.02 -6.97 -4.26
C TYR A 51 -20.77 -6.10 -4.08
N THR A 52 -20.20 -6.10 -2.88
CA THR A 52 -18.98 -5.37 -2.57
C THR A 52 -17.78 -6.31 -2.79
N PRO A 53 -16.71 -5.85 -3.44
CA PRO A 53 -15.50 -6.65 -3.60
C PRO A 53 -14.82 -6.98 -2.26
N VAL A 54 -14.33 -8.21 -2.16
CA VAL A 54 -13.61 -8.74 -1.01
C VAL A 54 -12.32 -9.37 -1.51
N VAL A 55 -11.19 -8.97 -0.92
CA VAL A 55 -9.91 -9.68 -1.10
C VAL A 55 -9.73 -10.72 0.00
N ASP A 56 -9.37 -11.93 -0.42
CA ASP A 56 -9.11 -13.05 0.48
C ASP A 56 -7.61 -13.24 0.67
N LEU A 57 -7.17 -13.12 1.92
CA LEU A 57 -5.82 -13.43 2.35
C LEU A 57 -5.83 -14.76 3.11
N VAL A 58 -5.00 -15.71 2.70
CA VAL A 58 -4.91 -17.03 3.34
C VAL A 58 -3.52 -17.20 3.95
N GLU A 59 -3.48 -17.63 5.21
CA GLU A 59 -2.22 -17.92 5.89
C GLU A 59 -1.46 -19.04 5.20
N ASP A 60 -0.15 -18.82 5.00
CA ASP A 60 0.74 -19.83 4.45
C ASP A 60 0.93 -20.98 5.44
N GLY A 61 0.79 -22.22 4.96
CA GLY A 61 0.94 -23.45 5.74
C GLY A 61 -0.38 -24.17 6.03
N ASP A 62 -0.36 -25.10 6.98
CA ASP A 62 -1.46 -26.05 7.20
C ASP A 62 -2.60 -25.50 8.09
N ALA A 63 -2.48 -24.28 8.61
CA ALA A 63 -3.44 -23.72 9.57
C ALA A 63 -4.79 -23.33 8.93
N GLY A 64 -4.81 -23.06 7.62
CA GLY A 64 -6.03 -22.73 6.87
C GLY A 64 -6.75 -21.46 7.34
N ARG A 65 -6.13 -20.64 8.19
CA ARG A 65 -6.71 -19.36 8.64
C ARG A 65 -6.73 -18.38 7.48
N SER A 66 -7.72 -17.50 7.49
CA SER A 66 -7.89 -16.52 6.43
C SER A 66 -8.30 -15.18 6.99
N LEU A 67 -8.07 -14.10 6.25
CA LEU A 67 -8.56 -12.76 6.54
C LEU A 67 -9.26 -12.20 5.29
N ARG A 68 -10.46 -11.67 5.47
CA ARG A 68 -11.26 -11.04 4.41
C ARG A 68 -11.27 -9.54 4.60
N ILE A 69 -10.93 -8.80 3.55
CA ILE A 69 -10.94 -7.33 3.58
C ILE A 69 -11.84 -6.84 2.46
N TRP A 70 -12.89 -6.10 2.81
CA TRP A 70 -13.75 -5.42 1.84
C TRP A 70 -13.00 -4.23 1.26
N ILE A 71 -13.03 -4.11 -0.07
CA ILE A 71 -12.32 -3.08 -0.83
C ILE A 71 -13.25 -2.48 -1.89
N GLY A 72 -12.88 -1.34 -2.45
CA GLY A 72 -13.60 -0.74 -3.57
C GLY A 72 -13.31 -1.43 -4.90
N GLU A 73 -14.16 -1.16 -5.87
CA GLU A 73 -14.11 -1.75 -7.22
C GLU A 73 -12.78 -1.47 -7.95
N PHE A 74 -12.27 -0.24 -7.88
CA PHE A 74 -11.00 0.12 -8.52
C PHE A 74 -9.81 -0.56 -7.86
N GLU A 75 -9.85 -0.77 -6.54
CA GLU A 75 -8.81 -1.51 -5.84
C GLU A 75 -8.85 -3.00 -6.19
N ALA A 76 -10.06 -3.57 -6.23
CA ALA A 76 -10.30 -4.94 -6.66
C ALA A 76 -9.77 -5.21 -8.07
N GLN A 77 -10.05 -4.31 -9.02
CA GLN A 77 -9.54 -4.40 -10.39
C GLN A 77 -8.00 -4.34 -10.42
N SER A 78 -7.39 -3.47 -9.63
CA SER A 78 -5.92 -3.34 -9.59
C SER A 78 -5.23 -4.57 -8.99
N ILE A 79 -5.85 -5.21 -7.99
CA ILE A 79 -5.34 -6.45 -7.39
C ILE A 79 -5.54 -7.62 -8.36
N SER A 80 -6.72 -7.76 -8.97
CA SER A 80 -7.04 -8.86 -9.89
C SER A 80 -6.12 -8.88 -11.10
N SER A 81 -5.92 -7.74 -11.75
CA SER A 81 -4.97 -7.61 -12.87
C SER A 81 -3.52 -7.98 -12.49
N ALA A 82 -3.11 -7.72 -11.23
CA ALA A 82 -1.79 -8.12 -10.75
C ALA A 82 -1.67 -9.62 -10.49
N LEU A 83 -2.75 -10.27 -10.04
CA LEU A 83 -2.81 -11.73 -9.85
C LEU A 83 -2.75 -12.46 -11.19
N GLU A 84 -3.50 -11.98 -12.18
CA GLU A 84 -3.57 -12.54 -13.53
C GLU A 84 -2.30 -12.29 -14.35
N ARG A 85 -1.45 -11.36 -13.91
CA ARG A 85 -0.24 -10.91 -14.61
C ARG A 85 -0.55 -10.43 -16.03
N GLU A 86 -1.67 -9.74 -16.19
CA GLU A 86 -2.08 -9.24 -17.50
C GLU A 86 -1.11 -8.17 -18.03
N PRO A 87 -0.75 -8.21 -19.33
CA PRO A 87 0.08 -7.18 -19.93
C PRO A 87 -0.72 -5.87 -20.06
N ILE A 88 -0.35 -4.87 -19.29
CA ILE A 88 -0.97 -3.53 -19.31
C ILE A 88 -0.33 -2.61 -20.35
N VAL A 89 -1.15 -1.91 -21.14
CA VAL A 89 -0.68 -0.96 -22.17
C VAL A 89 -0.18 0.35 -21.54
N ARG A 90 -0.77 0.74 -20.42
CA ARG A 90 -0.41 1.92 -19.63
C ARG A 90 -0.33 1.53 -18.16
N PRO A 91 0.63 2.07 -17.40
CA PRO A 91 0.80 1.70 -16.00
C PRO A 91 -0.41 2.15 -15.16
N ASN A 92 -0.88 1.25 -14.31
CA ASN A 92 -1.85 1.55 -13.26
C ASN A 92 -1.15 2.41 -12.18
N PRO A 93 -1.87 3.03 -11.25
CA PRO A 93 -1.23 3.77 -10.15
C PRO A 93 -0.21 2.93 -9.37
N HIS A 94 -0.51 1.66 -9.10
CA HIS A 94 0.39 0.76 -8.36
C HIS A 94 1.61 0.33 -9.18
N ASP A 95 1.51 0.27 -10.52
CA ASP A 95 2.66 0.07 -11.40
C ASP A 95 3.56 1.30 -11.44
N LEU A 96 2.98 2.49 -11.50
CA LEU A 96 3.72 3.75 -11.37
C LEU A 96 4.49 3.81 -10.04
N TRP A 97 3.87 3.35 -8.93
CA TRP A 97 4.54 3.27 -7.64
C TRP A 97 5.75 2.34 -7.65
N LYS A 98 5.59 1.15 -8.25
CA LYS A 98 6.71 0.21 -8.43
C LYS A 98 7.85 0.87 -9.23
N ASP A 99 7.54 1.41 -10.40
CA ASP A 99 8.55 2.02 -11.28
C ASP A 99 9.24 3.23 -10.61
N LEU A 100 8.49 4.02 -9.84
CA LEU A 100 9.02 5.13 -9.07
C LEU A 100 10.00 4.65 -7.98
N LEU A 101 9.64 3.60 -7.24
CA LEU A 101 10.52 3.03 -6.23
C LEU A 101 11.79 2.46 -6.86
N GLU A 102 11.66 1.72 -7.97
CA GLU A 102 12.81 1.18 -8.71
C GLU A 102 13.74 2.30 -9.22
N GLY A 103 13.17 3.37 -9.80
CA GLY A 103 13.94 4.54 -10.26
C GLY A 103 14.65 5.30 -9.13
N LEU A 104 14.18 5.16 -7.89
CA LEU A 104 14.79 5.73 -6.69
C LEU A 104 15.71 4.73 -5.96
N GLU A 105 16.03 3.59 -6.58
CA GLU A 105 16.81 2.50 -5.98
C GLU A 105 16.18 2.00 -4.67
N GLY A 106 14.85 2.01 -4.63
CA GLY A 106 14.02 1.52 -3.55
C GLY A 106 13.46 0.14 -3.85
N ARG A 107 13.34 -0.69 -2.83
CA ARG A 107 12.72 -2.01 -2.88
C ARG A 107 11.69 -2.13 -1.78
N VAL A 108 10.49 -2.60 -2.11
CA VAL A 108 9.50 -2.99 -1.10
C VAL A 108 10.00 -4.27 -0.43
N SER A 109 10.26 -4.20 0.88
CA SER A 109 10.73 -5.34 1.66
C SER A 109 9.57 -6.23 2.10
N ARG A 110 8.44 -5.63 2.49
CA ARG A 110 7.20 -6.32 2.86
C ARG A 110 6.01 -5.37 2.93
N ALA A 111 4.81 -5.91 2.75
CA ALA A 111 3.55 -5.27 3.11
C ALA A 111 3.00 -5.91 4.39
N LEU A 112 2.54 -5.10 5.34
CA LEU A 112 2.09 -5.54 6.66
C LEU A 112 0.65 -5.07 6.87
N VAL A 113 -0.31 -5.97 7.07
CA VAL A 113 -1.64 -5.63 7.60
C VAL A 113 -1.54 -5.65 9.12
N THR A 114 -1.66 -4.47 9.74
CA THR A 114 -1.23 -4.26 11.12
C THR A 114 -2.36 -4.38 12.12
N GLU A 115 -3.50 -3.77 11.86
CA GLU A 115 -4.58 -3.69 12.85
C GLU A 115 -5.94 -3.40 12.22
N LEU A 116 -6.99 -3.62 13.02
CA LEU A 116 -8.37 -3.27 12.72
C LEU A 116 -8.87 -2.30 13.80
N ARG A 117 -9.16 -1.06 13.43
CA ARG A 117 -9.73 -0.05 14.34
C ARG A 117 -11.05 0.45 13.79
N GLU A 118 -12.11 0.36 14.60
CA GLU A 118 -13.44 0.87 14.22
C GLU A 118 -13.95 0.34 12.87
N GLY A 119 -13.65 -0.93 12.55
CA GLY A 119 -14.02 -1.55 11.28
C GLY A 119 -13.14 -1.19 10.08
N THR A 120 -12.06 -0.43 10.30
CA THR A 120 -11.09 -0.05 9.26
C THR A 120 -9.75 -0.75 9.48
N PHE A 121 -9.30 -1.49 8.46
CA PHE A 121 -7.99 -2.12 8.48
C PHE A 121 -6.89 -1.12 8.11
N TYR A 122 -5.74 -1.25 8.77
CA TYR A 122 -4.54 -0.46 8.52
C TYR A 122 -3.41 -1.34 8.00
N ALA A 123 -2.54 -0.75 7.19
CA ALA A 123 -1.37 -1.43 6.68
C ALA A 123 -0.14 -0.52 6.62
N VAL A 124 1.03 -1.15 6.55
CA VAL A 124 2.32 -0.48 6.38
C VAL A 124 3.05 -1.15 5.23
N ILE A 125 3.59 -0.32 4.33
CA ILE A 125 4.57 -0.77 3.32
C ILE A 125 5.94 -0.44 3.87
N GLU A 126 6.79 -1.45 4.03
CA GLU A 126 8.20 -1.23 4.34
C GLU A 126 9.01 -1.21 3.05
N VAL A 127 9.86 -0.19 2.93
CA VAL A 127 10.72 0.06 1.77
C VAL A 127 12.15 0.18 2.25
N GLU A 128 13.07 -0.49 1.57
CA GLU A 128 14.50 -0.31 1.71
C GLU A 128 15.05 0.50 0.55
N SER A 129 15.79 1.57 0.82
CA SER A 129 16.48 2.36 -0.20
C SER A 129 17.80 2.90 0.35
N ARG A 130 18.89 2.65 -0.38
CA ARG A 130 20.24 3.13 -0.04
C ARG A 130 20.64 2.86 1.42
N GLY A 131 20.35 1.64 1.90
CA GLY A 131 20.68 1.20 3.26
C GLY A 131 19.80 1.80 4.37
N ARG A 132 18.68 2.45 4.02
CA ARG A 132 17.70 2.96 4.98
C ARG A 132 16.38 2.24 4.80
N SER A 133 15.73 1.92 5.91
CA SER A 133 14.36 1.39 5.94
C SER A 133 13.38 2.52 6.20
N LEU A 134 12.29 2.53 5.45
CA LEU A 134 11.19 3.48 5.56
C LEU A 134 9.88 2.70 5.76
N SER A 135 9.07 3.13 6.72
CA SER A 135 7.73 2.61 6.93
C SER A 135 6.73 3.63 6.43
N ILE A 136 5.88 3.24 5.49
CA ILE A 136 4.89 4.11 4.85
C ILE A 136 3.51 3.60 5.24
N ASP A 137 2.72 4.47 5.86
CA ASP A 137 1.31 4.18 6.16
C ASP A 137 0.52 4.00 4.86
N ALA A 138 -0.31 2.96 4.80
CA ALA A 138 -1.05 2.58 3.61
C ALA A 138 -2.38 1.91 3.95
N ARG A 139 -3.33 1.99 3.01
CA ARG A 139 -4.50 1.11 3.06
C ARG A 139 -4.08 -0.31 2.70
N PRO A 140 -4.71 -1.35 3.26
CA PRO A 140 -4.38 -2.74 2.93
C PRO A 140 -4.46 -3.04 1.44
N SER A 141 -5.48 -2.52 0.75
CA SER A 141 -5.64 -2.70 -0.70
C SER A 141 -4.43 -2.20 -1.50
N ASP A 142 -3.91 -1.02 -1.15
CA ASP A 142 -2.75 -0.43 -1.82
C ASP A 142 -1.47 -1.22 -1.50
N ALA A 143 -1.28 -1.60 -0.24
CA ALA A 143 -0.14 -2.37 0.20
C ALA A 143 -0.08 -3.76 -0.49
N ILE A 144 -1.22 -4.44 -0.59
CA ILE A 144 -1.36 -5.72 -1.29
C ILE A 144 -1.07 -5.55 -2.78
N ALA A 145 -1.67 -4.55 -3.44
CA ALA A 145 -1.49 -4.31 -4.87
C ALA A 145 -0.03 -4.01 -5.26
N VAL A 146 0.70 -3.27 -4.42
CA VAL A 146 2.14 -3.02 -4.59
C VAL A 146 2.96 -4.28 -4.31
N ALA A 147 2.64 -5.02 -3.25
CA ALA A 147 3.35 -6.26 -2.90
C ALA A 147 3.28 -7.30 -4.03
N LEU A 148 2.09 -7.50 -4.63
CA LEU A 148 1.89 -8.40 -5.76
C LEU A 148 2.76 -8.01 -6.97
N ARG A 149 2.87 -6.72 -7.29
CA ARG A 149 3.65 -6.21 -8.43
C ARG A 149 5.16 -6.26 -8.20
N THR A 150 5.59 -6.11 -6.95
CA THR A 150 7.00 -6.12 -6.54
C THR A 150 7.50 -7.52 -6.15
N GLY A 151 6.59 -8.47 -5.97
CA GLY A 151 6.89 -9.79 -5.42
C GLY A 151 7.28 -9.77 -3.93
N ALA A 152 6.98 -8.68 -3.22
CA ALA A 152 7.25 -8.58 -1.80
C ALA A 152 6.26 -9.44 -0.99
N PRO A 153 6.67 -10.03 0.14
CA PRO A 153 5.78 -10.81 0.98
C PRO A 153 4.70 -9.92 1.62
N VAL A 154 3.49 -10.45 1.69
CA VAL A 154 2.37 -9.88 2.46
C VAL A 154 2.33 -10.61 3.80
N LEU A 155 2.35 -9.82 4.88
CA LEU A 155 2.31 -10.31 6.25
C LEU A 155 1.11 -9.73 6.96
N VAL A 156 0.53 -10.49 7.88
CA VAL A 156 -0.61 -10.09 8.71
C VAL A 156 -0.26 -10.35 10.16
N ARG A 157 -0.69 -9.49 11.08
CA ARG A 157 -0.56 -9.77 12.51
C ARG A 157 -1.40 -10.97 12.90
N GLU A 158 -0.83 -11.83 13.73
CA GLU A 158 -1.51 -13.03 14.23
C GLU A 158 -2.85 -12.70 14.90
N SER A 159 -2.93 -11.60 15.65
CA SER A 159 -4.16 -11.13 16.29
C SER A 159 -5.31 -10.82 15.32
N LEU A 160 -5.02 -10.55 14.04
CA LEU A 160 -6.05 -10.35 13.01
C LEU A 160 -6.55 -11.67 12.40
N LEU A 161 -5.76 -12.74 12.51
CA LEU A 161 -6.14 -14.09 12.09
C LEU A 161 -6.89 -14.83 13.21
N GLU A 162 -6.59 -14.50 14.47
CA GLU A 162 -7.26 -15.01 15.67
C GLU A 162 -8.69 -14.46 15.79
N GLY A 163 -9.64 -15.13 15.13
CA GLY A 163 -11.05 -14.76 15.14
C GLY A 163 -11.68 -14.77 13.75
N SER A 164 -10.88 -14.92 12.71
CA SER A 164 -11.38 -15.11 11.36
C SER A 164 -11.43 -16.61 11.02
N PRO A 165 -12.62 -17.18 10.75
CA PRO A 165 -12.74 -18.59 10.42
C PRO A 165 -12.00 -18.90 9.10
N ALA A 166 -11.61 -20.17 8.93
CA ALA A 166 -11.19 -20.67 7.62
C ALA A 166 -12.28 -20.35 6.59
N ILE A 167 -11.89 -19.97 5.37
CA ILE A 167 -12.83 -19.79 4.25
C ILE A 167 -13.47 -21.15 4.00
N PRO A 168 -14.78 -21.33 4.27
CA PRO A 168 -15.47 -22.51 3.77
C PRO A 168 -15.48 -22.40 2.25
N ASP A 169 -15.37 -23.52 1.54
CA ASP A 169 -15.44 -23.61 0.07
C ASP A 169 -16.82 -23.22 -0.51
N ASP A 170 -17.63 -22.40 0.18
CA ASP A 170 -19.04 -22.15 -0.09
C ASP A 170 -19.29 -21.59 -1.50
N GLU A 171 -20.17 -22.31 -2.23
CA GLU A 171 -20.51 -22.20 -3.65
C GLU A 171 -21.31 -20.95 -4.05
N GLY A 172 -21.16 -19.85 -3.30
CA GLY A 172 -21.92 -18.60 -3.50
C GLY A 172 -21.06 -17.37 -3.82
N ALA A 173 -19.74 -17.49 -3.78
CA ALA A 173 -18.84 -16.42 -4.19
C ALA A 173 -18.78 -16.35 -5.72
N LEU A 174 -19.19 -15.21 -6.28
CA LEU A 174 -18.98 -14.94 -7.69
C LEU A 174 -17.54 -14.43 -7.86
N GLU A 175 -16.74 -15.19 -8.62
CA GLU A 175 -15.46 -14.71 -9.12
C GLU A 175 -15.70 -13.54 -10.08
N ILE A 176 -14.85 -12.51 -9.98
CA ILE A 176 -14.95 -11.33 -10.85
C ILE A 176 -14.01 -11.54 -12.03
N GLU A 177 -14.56 -11.81 -13.21
CA GLU A 177 -13.82 -11.60 -14.45
C GLU A 177 -13.87 -10.12 -14.82
N PHE A 178 -12.78 -9.39 -14.53
CA PHE A 178 -12.62 -8.01 -15.02
C PHE A 178 -12.24 -8.03 -16.50
N ARG A 179 -13.19 -8.37 -17.38
CA ARG A 179 -12.94 -8.34 -18.82
C ARG A 179 -12.71 -6.91 -19.29
N GLY A 180 -11.46 -6.50 -19.42
CA GLY A 180 -11.09 -5.28 -20.12
C GLY A 180 -11.42 -5.43 -21.60
N ASP A 181 -12.49 -4.80 -22.08
CA ASP A 181 -12.79 -4.80 -23.51
C ASP A 181 -11.81 -3.86 -24.25
N PRO A 182 -10.94 -4.37 -25.15
CA PRO A 182 -9.99 -3.53 -25.87
C PRO A 182 -10.58 -2.86 -27.12
N ARG A 183 -11.91 -2.86 -27.35
CA ARG A 183 -12.48 -2.55 -28.67
C ARG A 183 -13.56 -1.45 -28.79
N GLU A 184 -13.61 -0.46 -27.91
CA GLU A 184 -14.28 0.81 -28.26
C GLU A 184 -13.28 1.90 -28.64
N THR A 185 -12.55 1.68 -29.73
CA THR A 185 -12.05 2.79 -30.56
C THR A 185 -12.40 2.57 -32.02
N ARG A 186 -13.21 3.51 -32.53
CA ARG A 186 -13.44 3.87 -33.95
C ARG A 186 -14.27 2.91 -34.81
N GLU A 187 -15.56 3.20 -34.87
CA GLU A 187 -16.20 3.48 -36.16
C GLU A 187 -16.90 4.83 -36.09
N SER A 188 -16.30 5.85 -36.70
CA SER A 188 -17.04 7.06 -37.10
C SER A 188 -17.85 6.69 -38.35
N PRO A 189 -19.17 6.91 -38.39
CA PRO A 189 -19.92 6.70 -39.62
C PRO A 189 -19.42 7.70 -40.66
N SER A 190 -18.99 7.17 -41.81
CA SER A 190 -18.73 7.98 -42.99
C SER A 190 -20.07 8.47 -43.53
N LEU A 191 -20.23 9.80 -43.61
CA LEU A 191 -21.18 10.48 -44.47
C LEU A 191 -20.41 11.50 -45.31
#